data_AF-A0A2D4KE89-F1
#
_entry.id   AF-A0A2D4KE89-F1
#
_cell.length_a   1.000
_cell.length_b   1.000
_cell.length_c   1.000
_cell.angle_alpha   90.00
_cell.angle_beta   90.00
_cell.angle_gamma   90.00
#
_symmetry.space_group_name_H-M   'P 1'
#
loop_
_entity.id
_entity.type
_entity.pdbx_description
1 polymer ?
#
loop_
_entity_poly.entity_id
_entity_poly.type
_entity_poly.pdbx_seq_one_letter_code
_entity_poly.pdbx_strand_id
1 'polypeptide(L)'
;YVNTSNYNGSAKEPQQKKKRGRTRRANSDNYDADYTTGGESCDELDENWDREYPSVSSDQQRQEYKRDFDAGLQEYKRLQAELDEISKELSRLDKELDDYIEGSEEYKAAADEYNRLKDIKSSADYKNRKAHCKMLKNKLSHIKRMVSDYDSRKS
;
A
#
# COMPACT_ATOMS: atom_id res chain seq x y z
N TYR A 1 82.08 -45.66 -3.13
CA TYR A 1 82.16 -44.35 -2.48
C TYR A 1 80.95 -44.16 -1.60
N VAL A 2 81.21 -44.05 -0.29
CA VAL A 2 80.27 -43.63 0.75
C VAL A 2 79.96 -42.14 0.59
N ASN A 3 78.71 -41.72 0.74
CA ASN A 3 78.36 -40.65 1.67
C ASN A 3 76.85 -40.63 2.00
N THR A 4 76.57 -40.73 3.29
CA THR A 4 75.28 -40.51 3.96
C THR A 4 75.10 -39.03 4.31
N SER A 5 73.87 -38.50 4.29
CA SER A 5 73.36 -37.63 5.38
C SER A 5 71.85 -37.37 5.28
N ASN A 6 71.17 -37.61 6.41
CA ASN A 6 69.79 -37.27 6.76
C ASN A 6 69.71 -35.83 7.32
N TYR A 7 68.57 -35.14 7.18
CA TYR A 7 67.66 -34.71 8.27
C TYR A 7 66.69 -33.59 7.84
N ASN A 8 65.40 -33.92 7.91
CA ASN A 8 64.25 -33.25 8.53
C ASN A 8 64.28 -31.73 8.88
N GLY A 9 63.18 -31.00 8.57
CA GLY A 9 62.87 -29.74 9.26
C GLY A 9 61.84 -28.79 8.61
N SER A 10 60.57 -28.93 9.02
CA SER A 10 59.56 -27.87 9.25
C SER A 10 59.24 -26.77 8.22
N ALA A 11 57.99 -26.78 7.71
CA ALA A 11 57.22 -25.55 7.50
C ALA A 11 55.69 -25.77 7.54
N LYS A 12 55.13 -25.56 8.74
CA LYS A 12 53.89 -24.83 9.08
C LYS A 12 52.61 -25.01 8.22
N GLU A 13 51.59 -25.58 8.86
CA GLU A 13 50.16 -25.30 8.63
C GLU A 13 49.85 -23.80 8.92
N PRO A 14 48.78 -23.19 8.34
CA PRO A 14 47.44 -23.39 8.92
C PRO A 14 46.27 -23.47 7.91
N GLN A 15 45.25 -24.19 8.37
CA GLN A 15 43.85 -24.22 7.94
C GLN A 15 43.25 -22.87 7.46
N GLN A 16 42.57 -22.88 6.31
CA GLN A 16 41.38 -22.03 6.11
C GLN A 16 40.22 -22.79 5.46
N LYS A 17 39.03 -22.46 5.97
CA LYS A 17 37.79 -23.22 5.92
C LYS A 17 36.98 -22.92 4.65
N LYS A 18 36.42 -24.00 4.08
CA LYS A 18 35.12 -24.16 3.43
C LYS A 18 34.37 -22.88 3.03
N LYS A 19 34.12 -22.69 1.72
CA LYS A 19 32.87 -22.08 1.22
C LYS A 19 32.32 -22.91 0.04
N ARG A 20 31.27 -23.67 0.33
CA ARG A 20 30.46 -24.38 -0.67
C ARG A 20 29.72 -23.32 -1.50
N GLY A 21 29.98 -23.29 -2.80
CA GLY A 21 29.22 -22.49 -3.76
C GLY A 21 27.77 -22.95 -3.79
N ARG A 22 26.85 -22.10 -3.30
CA ARG A 22 25.42 -22.34 -3.32
C ARG A 22 24.89 -21.88 -4.68
N THR A 23 24.49 -22.84 -5.50
CA THR A 23 23.78 -22.62 -6.77
C THR A 23 22.59 -21.70 -6.53
N ARG A 24 22.58 -20.53 -7.19
CA ARG A 24 21.44 -19.62 -7.25
C ARG A 24 20.33 -20.30 -8.04
N ARG A 25 19.37 -20.90 -7.34
CA ARG A 25 18.04 -21.16 -7.91
C ARG A 25 17.25 -19.88 -7.76
N ALA A 26 16.80 -19.34 -8.90
CA ALA A 26 15.88 -18.23 -8.96
C ALA A 26 14.60 -18.64 -8.21
N ASN A 27 14.37 -18.00 -7.07
CA ASN A 27 13.09 -18.05 -6.41
C ASN A 27 12.19 -17.10 -7.21
N SER A 28 11.31 -17.67 -8.01
CA SER A 28 10.15 -16.95 -8.51
C SER A 28 9.27 -16.71 -7.29
N ASP A 29 9.51 -15.61 -6.58
CA ASP A 29 8.61 -15.13 -5.54
C ASP A 29 7.32 -14.66 -6.24
N ASN A 30 6.48 -15.64 -6.54
CA ASN A 30 5.09 -15.45 -6.89
C ASN A 30 4.41 -15.02 -5.59
N TYR A 31 4.37 -13.70 -5.36
CA TYR A 31 3.53 -13.09 -4.33
C TYR A 31 2.07 -13.28 -4.75
N ASP A 32 1.58 -14.51 -4.57
CA ASP A 32 0.16 -14.78 -4.42
C ASP A 32 -0.21 -14.36 -2.99
N ALA A 33 -0.15 -13.04 -2.76
CA ALA A 33 -0.84 -12.43 -1.66
C ALA A 33 -2.32 -12.56 -2.01
N ASP A 34 -2.88 -13.69 -1.57
CA ASP A 34 -4.30 -13.99 -1.46
C ASP A 34 -4.92 -12.92 -0.55
N TYR A 35 -5.06 -11.71 -1.11
CA TYR A 35 -5.96 -10.68 -0.63
C TYR A 35 -7.33 -11.30 -0.78
N THR A 36 -7.77 -11.99 0.26
CA THR A 36 -9.18 -12.23 0.55
C THR A 36 -9.84 -10.87 0.78
N THR A 37 -9.94 -10.05 -0.29
CA THR A 37 -11.12 -9.27 -0.58
C THR A 37 -12.20 -10.31 -0.83
N GLY A 38 -12.77 -10.80 0.28
CA GLY A 38 -14.07 -11.43 0.25
C GLY A 38 -14.94 -10.54 -0.62
N GLY A 39 -15.52 -11.16 -1.64
CA GLY A 39 -16.39 -10.51 -2.61
C GLY A 39 -17.57 -9.89 -1.88
N GLU A 40 -17.37 -8.66 -1.40
CA GLU A 40 -18.44 -7.73 -1.18
C GLU A 40 -18.88 -7.35 -2.59
N SER A 41 -19.89 -8.08 -3.07
CA SER A 41 -20.77 -7.64 -4.13
C SER A 41 -21.29 -6.26 -3.71
N CYS A 42 -20.49 -5.24 -4.03
CA CYS A 42 -20.83 -3.83 -3.96
C CYS A 42 -21.85 -3.64 -5.06
N ASP A 43 -23.10 -3.95 -4.70
CA ASP A 43 -24.29 -3.64 -5.44
C ASP A 43 -24.11 -2.26 -6.05
N GLU A 44 -24.15 -2.27 -7.37
CA GLU A 44 -24.22 -1.16 -8.30
C GLU A 44 -24.55 0.20 -7.64
N LEU A 45 -23.51 0.94 -7.23
CA LEU A 45 -23.62 2.38 -7.33
C LEU A 45 -23.56 2.68 -8.83
N ASP A 46 -24.71 2.53 -9.50
CA ASP A 46 -24.96 2.98 -10.88
C ASP A 46 -24.92 4.51 -10.89
N GLU A 47 -23.73 5.03 -10.63
CA GLU A 47 -23.43 6.44 -10.65
C GLU A 47 -23.27 6.83 -12.11
N ASN A 48 -24.41 7.12 -12.74
CA ASN A 48 -24.47 7.60 -14.12
C ASN A 48 -23.97 9.06 -14.19
N TRP A 49 -22.66 9.24 -14.01
CA TRP A 49 -21.99 10.54 -14.10
C TRP A 49 -22.15 11.18 -15.49
N ASP A 50 -22.47 10.42 -16.54
CA ASP A 50 -22.77 10.97 -17.87
C ASP A 50 -24.01 11.89 -17.86
N ARG A 51 -24.95 11.68 -16.93
CA ARG A 51 -26.14 12.55 -16.80
C ARG A 51 -25.84 13.87 -16.10
N GLU A 52 -25.03 13.85 -15.04
CA GLU A 52 -24.67 15.05 -14.26
C GLU A 52 -23.53 15.83 -14.93
N TYR A 53 -22.58 15.10 -15.49
CA TYR A 53 -21.41 15.62 -16.19
C TYR A 53 -21.36 15.13 -17.65
N PRO A 54 -22.29 15.58 -18.53
CA PRO A 54 -22.22 15.26 -19.95
C PRO A 54 -20.97 15.84 -20.63
N SER A 55 -20.78 15.49 -21.90
CA SER A 55 -19.68 16.03 -22.72
C SER A 55 -19.68 17.57 -22.72
N VAL A 56 -18.52 18.14 -22.44
CA VAL A 56 -18.34 19.60 -22.39
C VAL A 56 -18.53 20.20 -23.78
N SER A 57 -19.34 21.26 -23.83
CA SER A 57 -19.75 21.97 -25.05
C SER A 57 -19.27 23.43 -25.11
N SER A 58 -18.81 24.00 -23.99
CA SER A 58 -18.37 25.40 -23.89
C SER A 58 -17.24 25.59 -22.89
N ASP A 59 -16.49 26.70 -23.03
CA ASP A 59 -15.44 27.08 -22.09
C ASP A 59 -15.97 27.36 -20.69
N GLN A 60 -17.18 27.94 -20.59
CA GLN A 60 -17.81 28.20 -19.30
C GLN A 60 -18.08 26.88 -18.57
N GLN A 61 -18.73 25.91 -19.25
CA GLN A 61 -18.99 24.58 -18.71
C GLN A 61 -17.69 23.85 -18.33
N ARG A 62 -16.63 24.01 -19.13
CA ARG A 62 -15.30 23.47 -18.83
C ARG A 62 -14.75 24.02 -17.51
N GLN A 63 -14.85 25.33 -17.27
CA GLN A 63 -14.35 25.94 -16.03
C GLN A 63 -15.19 25.52 -14.82
N GLU A 64 -16.50 25.34 -14.99
CA GLU A 64 -17.38 24.80 -13.94
C GLU A 64 -16.94 23.38 -13.56
N TYR A 65 -16.73 22.49 -14.54
CA TYR A 65 -16.27 21.12 -14.30
C TYR A 65 -14.90 21.08 -13.62
N LYS A 66 -14.00 21.98 -14.01
CA LYS A 66 -12.70 22.11 -13.37
C LYS A 66 -12.83 22.49 -11.89
N ARG A 67 -13.69 23.46 -11.56
CA ARG A 67 -13.92 23.89 -10.17
C ARG A 67 -14.51 22.76 -9.33
N ASP A 68 -15.48 22.04 -9.88
CA ASP A 68 -16.08 20.87 -9.23
C ASP A 68 -15.05 19.75 -9.00
N PHE A 69 -14.19 19.51 -10.00
CA PHE A 69 -13.09 18.56 -9.87
C PHE A 69 -12.12 18.98 -8.75
N ASP A 70 -11.72 20.25 -8.70
CA ASP A 70 -10.78 20.75 -7.68
C ASP A 70 -11.38 20.61 -6.25
N ALA A 71 -12.66 20.95 -6.08
CA ALA A 71 -13.37 20.78 -4.81
C ALA A 71 -13.48 19.31 -4.39
N GLY A 72 -13.93 18.44 -5.30
CA GLY A 72 -14.03 17.00 -5.02
C GLY A 72 -12.67 16.36 -4.78
N LEU A 73 -11.60 16.82 -5.44
CA LEU A 73 -10.24 16.34 -5.22
C LEU A 73 -9.73 16.72 -3.82
N GLN A 74 -10.05 17.92 -3.34
CA GLN A 74 -9.72 18.33 -1.98
C GLN A 74 -10.42 17.43 -0.95
N GLU A 75 -11.70 17.15 -1.15
CA GLU A 75 -12.46 16.25 -0.29
C GLU A 75 -11.90 14.83 -0.31
N TYR A 76 -11.64 14.28 -1.50
CA TYR A 76 -11.03 12.96 -1.67
C TYR A 76 -9.70 12.85 -0.92
N LYS A 77 -8.82 13.83 -1.06
CA LYS A 77 -7.52 13.85 -0.36
C LYS A 77 -7.67 13.88 1.16
N ARG A 78 -8.62 14.66 1.68
CA ARG A 78 -8.90 14.73 3.11
C ARG A 78 -9.37 13.38 3.64
N LEU A 79 -10.38 12.77 2.99
CA LEU A 79 -10.90 11.47 3.41
C LEU A 79 -9.83 10.37 3.30
N GLN A 80 -9.05 10.36 2.23
CA GLN A 80 -7.96 9.40 2.06
C GLN A 80 -6.92 9.55 3.19
N ALA A 81 -6.54 10.77 3.55
CA ALA A 81 -5.61 11.01 4.65
C ALA A 81 -6.14 10.51 6.00
N GLU A 82 -7.43 10.72 6.30
CA GLU A 82 -8.06 10.20 7.52
C GLU A 82 -8.05 8.66 7.57
N LEU A 83 -8.34 7.98 6.44
CA LEU A 83 -8.33 6.52 6.36
C LEU A 83 -6.90 5.93 6.44
N ASP A 84 -5.93 6.65 5.86
CA ASP A 84 -4.53 6.25 5.85
C ASP A 84 -3.91 6.38 7.24
N GLU A 85 -4.31 7.39 8.02
CA GLU A 85 -3.78 7.59 9.37
C GLU A 85 -4.10 6.42 10.29
N ILE A 86 -5.34 5.93 10.29
CA ILE A 86 -5.73 4.72 11.03
C ILE A 86 -4.88 3.52 10.62
N SER A 87 -4.59 3.38 9.32
CA SER A 87 -3.77 2.27 8.82
C SER A 87 -2.30 2.40 9.22
N LYS A 88 -1.77 3.61 9.29
CA LYS A 88 -0.40 3.89 9.78
C LYS A 88 -0.29 3.62 11.28
N GLU A 89 -1.26 4.06 12.08
CA GLU A 89 -1.28 3.82 13.52
C GLU A 89 -1.35 2.32 13.83
N LEU A 90 -2.21 1.57 13.14
CA LEU A 90 -2.23 0.10 13.23
C LEU A 90 -0.86 -0.51 12.90
N SER A 91 -0.21 -0.05 11.82
CA SER A 91 1.11 -0.54 11.43
C SER A 91 2.22 -0.14 12.41
N ARG A 92 2.05 0.95 13.15
CA ARG A 92 2.97 1.38 14.22
C ARG A 92 2.80 0.46 15.42
N LEU A 93 1.56 0.25 15.86
CA LEU A 93 1.21 -0.62 16.98
C LEU A 93 1.59 -2.09 16.74
N ASP A 94 1.44 -2.60 15.50
CA ASP A 94 1.91 -3.94 15.14
C ASP A 94 3.41 -4.10 15.46
N LYS A 95 4.24 -3.09 15.13
CA LYS A 95 5.68 -3.12 15.42
C LYS A 95 5.99 -2.99 16.91
N GLU A 96 5.26 -2.11 17.61
CA GLU A 96 5.40 -1.96 19.06
C GLU A 96 5.05 -3.26 19.79
N LEU A 97 4.01 -3.98 19.35
CA LEU A 97 3.63 -5.27 19.88
C LEU A 97 4.68 -6.36 19.63
N ASP A 98 5.33 -6.34 18.46
CA ASP A 98 6.47 -7.24 18.17
C ASP A 98 7.70 -6.96 19.05
N ASP A 99 7.91 -5.70 19.44
CA ASP A 99 9.06 -5.25 20.22
C ASP A 99 8.89 -5.41 21.75
N TYR A 100 7.66 -5.32 22.26
CA TYR A 100 7.37 -5.40 23.70
C TYR A 100 7.34 -6.84 24.23
N ILE A 101 7.65 -6.98 25.53
CA ILE A 101 7.55 -8.28 26.22
C ILE A 101 6.08 -8.60 26.45
N GLU A 102 5.64 -9.78 25.97
CA GLU A 102 4.28 -10.26 26.19
C GLU A 102 3.88 -10.19 27.68
N GLY A 103 2.73 -9.57 27.94
CA GLY A 103 2.18 -9.43 29.29
C GLY A 103 2.66 -8.21 30.08
N SER A 104 3.63 -7.43 29.56
CA SER A 104 4.01 -6.13 30.12
C SER A 104 2.84 -5.14 30.06
N GLU A 105 2.93 -4.04 30.83
CA GLU A 105 1.89 -3.00 30.81
C GLU A 105 1.86 -2.28 29.44
N GLU A 106 3.02 -2.05 28.84
CA GLU A 106 3.17 -1.45 27.51
C GLU A 106 2.55 -2.32 26.42
N TYR A 107 2.80 -3.64 26.46
CA TYR A 107 2.20 -4.58 25.52
C TYR A 107 0.67 -4.55 25.61
N LYS A 108 0.12 -4.57 26.84
CA LYS A 108 -1.33 -4.53 27.05
C LYS A 108 -1.93 -3.22 26.55
N ALA A 109 -1.29 -2.09 26.83
CA ALA A 109 -1.74 -0.79 26.36
C ALA A 109 -1.75 -0.70 24.83
N ALA A 110 -0.67 -1.15 24.17
CA ALA A 110 -0.58 -1.19 22.71
C ALA A 110 -1.63 -2.13 22.10
N ALA A 111 -1.89 -3.29 22.72
CA ALA A 111 -2.89 -4.25 22.27
C ALA A 111 -4.32 -3.68 22.39
N ASP A 112 -4.61 -2.99 23.49
CA ASP A 112 -5.90 -2.34 23.69
C ASP A 112 -6.15 -1.23 22.64
N GLU A 113 -5.15 -0.39 22.36
CA GLU A 113 -5.24 0.64 21.33
C GLU A 113 -5.40 0.03 19.93
N TYR A 114 -4.65 -1.04 19.64
CA TYR A 114 -4.74 -1.76 18.37
C TYR A 114 -6.16 -2.29 18.14
N ASN A 115 -6.74 -2.95 19.14
CA ASN A 115 -8.11 -3.49 19.06
C ASN A 115 -9.14 -2.38 18.85
N ARG A 116 -9.01 -1.23 19.53
CA ARG A 116 -9.90 -0.07 19.30
C ARG A 116 -9.83 0.44 17.86
N LEU A 117 -8.62 0.53 17.27
CA LEU A 117 -8.47 0.95 15.88
C LEU A 117 -9.03 -0.10 14.89
N LYS A 118 -8.93 -1.39 15.21
CA LYS A 118 -9.57 -2.46 14.43
C LYS A 118 -11.09 -2.35 14.49
N ASP A 119 -11.66 -2.04 15.65
CA ASP A 119 -13.09 -1.80 15.80
C ASP A 119 -13.54 -0.60 14.98
N ILE A 120 -12.80 0.51 15.02
CA ILE A 120 -13.04 1.68 14.15
C ILE A 120 -13.01 1.28 12.68
N LYS A 121 -12.01 0.50 12.24
CA LYS A 121 -11.89 0.04 10.84
C LYS A 121 -13.04 -0.88 10.41
N SER A 122 -13.63 -1.61 11.36
CA SER A 122 -14.78 -2.48 11.13
C SER A 122 -16.12 -1.73 11.14
N SER A 123 -16.13 -0.51 11.70
CA SER A 123 -17.34 0.29 11.87
C SER A 123 -18.00 0.67 10.55
N ALA A 124 -19.32 0.90 10.60
CA ALA A 124 -20.07 1.38 9.44
C ALA A 124 -19.56 2.75 8.95
N ASP A 125 -19.14 3.64 9.85
CA ASP A 125 -18.61 4.96 9.48
C ASP A 125 -17.35 4.84 8.61
N TYR A 126 -16.39 4.01 9.02
CA TYR A 126 -15.17 3.79 8.25
C TYR A 126 -15.47 3.17 6.87
N LYS A 127 -16.36 2.17 6.83
CA LYS A 127 -16.80 1.55 5.57
C LYS A 127 -17.49 2.55 4.65
N ASN A 128 -18.35 3.42 5.19
CA ASN A 128 -19.02 4.48 4.45
C ASN A 128 -18.03 5.51 3.90
N ARG A 129 -17.04 5.95 4.69
CA ARG A 129 -15.97 6.84 4.21
C ARG A 129 -15.14 6.20 3.10
N LYS A 130 -14.85 4.91 3.20
CA LYS A 130 -14.14 4.16 2.15
C LYS A 130 -14.97 4.05 0.87
N ALA A 131 -16.27 3.76 0.98
CA ALA A 131 -17.19 3.77 -0.15
C ALA A 131 -17.28 5.17 -0.79
N HIS A 132 -17.33 6.22 0.02
CA HIS A 132 -17.34 7.60 -0.44
C HIS A 132 -16.04 7.97 -1.19
N CYS A 133 -14.88 7.52 -0.71
CA CYS A 133 -13.62 7.68 -1.45
C CYS A 133 -13.66 7.02 -2.83
N LYS A 134 -14.28 5.83 -2.95
CA LYS A 134 -14.44 5.12 -4.22
C LYS A 134 -15.36 5.90 -5.18
N MET A 135 -16.51 6.37 -4.70
CA MET A 135 -17.44 7.23 -5.44
C MET A 135 -16.74 8.50 -5.94
N LEU A 136 -16.06 9.24 -5.06
CA LEU A 136 -15.32 10.45 -5.44
C LEU A 136 -14.27 10.16 -6.51
N LYS A 137 -13.52 9.06 -6.38
CA LYS A 137 -12.52 8.67 -7.38
C LYS A 137 -13.15 8.43 -8.75
N ASN A 138 -14.30 7.76 -8.80
CA ASN A 138 -15.04 7.51 -10.04
C ASN A 138 -15.57 8.81 -10.65
N LYS A 139 -16.24 9.65 -9.85
CA LYS A 139 -16.74 10.97 -10.24
C LYS A 139 -15.63 11.84 -10.83
N LEU A 140 -14.52 11.99 -10.09
CA LEU A 140 -13.38 12.82 -10.49
C LEU A 140 -12.73 12.31 -11.77
N SER A 141 -12.60 10.98 -11.93
CA SER A 141 -12.06 10.38 -13.15
C SER A 141 -12.92 10.72 -14.37
N HIS A 142 -14.24 10.66 -14.21
CA HIS A 142 -15.18 11.02 -15.28
C HIS A 142 -15.12 12.51 -15.65
N ILE A 143 -15.17 13.40 -14.65
CA ILE A 143 -15.07 14.85 -14.88
C ILE A 143 -13.75 15.19 -15.59
N LYS A 144 -12.64 14.61 -15.14
CA LYS A 144 -11.33 14.79 -15.77
C LYS A 144 -11.33 14.37 -17.24
N ARG A 145 -11.97 13.23 -17.56
CA ARG A 145 -12.14 12.77 -18.94
C ARG A 145 -12.94 13.78 -19.77
N MET A 146 -14.09 14.25 -19.27
CA MET A 146 -14.92 15.24 -19.98
C MET A 146 -14.19 16.54 -20.31
N VAL A 147 -13.38 17.05 -19.37
CA VAL A 147 -12.55 18.24 -19.59
C VAL A 147 -11.41 17.96 -20.59
N SER A 148 -10.70 16.84 -20.42
CA SER A 148 -9.59 16.46 -21.31
C SER A 148 -10.04 16.23 -22.75
N ASP A 149 -11.20 15.59 -22.95
CA ASP A 149 -11.76 15.32 -24.27
C ASP A 149 -12.12 16.64 -24.99
N TYR A 150 -12.65 17.63 -24.26
CA TYR A 150 -12.93 18.95 -24.81
C TYR A 150 -11.66 19.71 -25.20
N ASP A 151 -10.67 19.72 -24.31
CA ASP A 151 -9.39 20.38 -24.57
C ASP A 151 -8.70 19.80 -25.80
N SER A 152 -8.77 18.48 -25.97
CA SER A 152 -8.19 17.77 -27.12
C SER A 152 -8.91 18.10 -28.44
N ARG A 153 -10.22 18.40 -28.42
CA ARG A 153 -10.99 18.79 -29.62
C ARG A 153 -10.77 20.26 -30.01
N LYS A 154 -10.37 21.09 -29.06
CA LYS A 154 -10.17 22.54 -29.24
C LYS A 154 -8.72 22.90 -29.60
N SER A 155 -7.78 22.03 -29.26
CA SER A 155 -6.37 22.12 -29.68
C SER A 155 -6.21 21.93 -31.18
#